data_AF-A0A7V7ML96-F1
#
_entry.id   AF-A0A7V7ML96-F1
#
_cell.length_a   1.000
_cell.length_b   1.000
_cell.length_c   1.000
_cell.angle_alpha   90.00
_cell.angle_beta   90.00
_cell.angle_gamma   90.00
#
_symmetry.space_group_name_H-M   'P 1'
#
loop_
_entity.id
_entity.type
_entity.pdbx_description
1 polymer ?
#
loop_
_entity_poly.entity_id
_entity_poly.type
_entity_poly.pdbx_seq_one_letter_code
_entity_poly.pdbx_strand_id
1 'polypeptide(L)'
;MPLAGRDYPNRPPERKHLSMIRTLLTAVACLTAAGSLLSQNPGQHDGSERFVERPGALEFSGRMIVRPWQMVDLLQQGHSQSSAHLIRESAAARLDGWRIRYYEDVDEHIVSVPAGLDENSFAALLDSTGEYQYVHPDWICYPLQAPNDPNYGSQWHHQTMSSEMGWDIHVGTTATTAAWVDTGVDTNHPDLQANLVSGYNSVDKIPQSSGGNVEDINGHGTHVAGCIGAIGNNGTGVAGVAWDMSLMPIKTSNFSSGGAYLSDILDGARWATSNGAKTASASYTGVENPSVGTTGTEVKNNGGLFFYAADNYNQNHSSFDYPDTIVVGGTDQNDNKASFSSYGVAIDVTGPAVDVWSTRLGGTYGGSSGTSFSTPLANGVTAMIWSANPYLTPDEAQQVLYGSVDDIGAPGEDDTFGHGRLNLHQALLDATQGSMDLSLGNLTAGTSATLTVTGSAGGTVWFVYSLDGLAAYPVASLSTSLGVANPVLLGSSNSGSFVGNVPMGTTGVDVWLQAIESGNTSDVEFRTIM
;
A
#
# COMPACT_ATOMS: atom_id res chain seq x y z
N MET A 1 -54.86 36.24 -38.75
CA MET A 1 -55.69 37.41 -38.38
C MET A 1 -55.15 37.99 -37.09
N PRO A 2 -55.19 39.31 -36.84
CA PRO A 2 -54.74 40.47 -37.64
C PRO A 2 -53.32 40.94 -37.14
N LEU A 3 -52.47 41.73 -37.83
CA LEU A 3 -52.55 43.17 -38.22
C LEU A 3 -52.78 44.10 -37.00
N ALA A 4 -52.11 45.25 -36.79
CA ALA A 4 -51.13 46.09 -37.51
C ALA A 4 -50.34 46.94 -36.46
N GLY A 5 -49.36 47.83 -36.71
CA GLY A 5 -48.61 48.27 -37.90
C GLY A 5 -48.08 49.72 -37.71
N ARG A 6 -46.94 50.09 -38.36
CA ARG A 6 -46.41 51.46 -38.67
C ARG A 6 -46.22 52.48 -37.50
N ASP A 7 -45.25 53.39 -37.43
CA ASP A 7 -44.45 54.13 -38.42
C ASP A 7 -43.09 54.65 -37.84
N TYR A 8 -42.19 55.13 -38.70
CA TYR A 8 -40.98 55.97 -38.42
C TYR A 8 -41.29 57.46 -38.78
N PRO A 9 -40.39 58.49 -38.70
CA PRO A 9 -38.99 58.61 -38.18
C PRO A 9 -38.70 59.86 -37.28
N ASN A 10 -37.49 59.98 -36.70
CA ASN A 10 -36.61 61.18 -36.76
C ASN A 10 -35.28 61.02 -35.98
N ARG A 11 -34.27 61.88 -36.22
CA ARG A 11 -32.84 61.70 -35.85
C ARG A 11 -32.12 63.06 -35.63
N PRO A 12 -30.84 63.06 -35.20
CA PRO A 12 -30.29 62.98 -33.83
C PRO A 12 -30.24 64.42 -33.20
N PRO A 13 -29.15 65.08 -32.71
CA PRO A 13 -27.72 64.73 -32.44
C PRO A 13 -27.54 64.11 -31.02
N GLU A 14 -26.44 64.12 -30.25
CA GLU A 14 -25.09 64.76 -30.31
C GLU A 14 -24.00 63.86 -29.63
N ARG A 15 -22.83 64.40 -29.28
CA ARG A 15 -21.58 63.71 -28.88
C ARG A 15 -21.27 63.72 -27.38
N LYS A 16 -20.58 62.66 -26.93
CA LYS A 16 -19.21 62.64 -26.32
C LYS A 16 -18.86 61.21 -25.88
N HIS A 17 -18.09 60.44 -26.66
CA HIS A 17 -16.62 60.34 -26.66
C HIS A 17 -15.98 59.59 -25.47
N LEU A 18 -15.31 58.48 -25.81
CA LEU A 18 -14.14 57.83 -25.16
C LEU A 18 -14.21 57.52 -23.64
N SER A 19 -14.41 56.24 -23.31
CA SER A 19 -13.85 55.65 -22.07
C SER A 19 -13.61 54.12 -22.13
N MET A 20 -14.35 53.36 -22.94
CA MET A 20 -14.33 51.88 -22.90
C MET A 20 -13.15 51.15 -23.58
N ILE A 21 -12.13 51.85 -24.11
CA ILE A 21 -10.98 51.21 -24.80
C ILE A 21 -9.74 51.09 -23.90
N ARG A 22 -9.72 51.71 -22.70
CA ARG A 22 -8.56 51.67 -21.81
C ARG A 22 -8.49 50.49 -20.83
N THR A 23 -9.58 49.77 -20.59
CA THR A 23 -9.60 48.70 -19.56
C THR A 23 -9.13 47.34 -20.10
N LEU A 24 -9.38 47.01 -21.37
CA LEU A 24 -8.92 45.72 -21.93
C LEU A 24 -7.40 45.65 -22.21
N LEU A 25 -6.74 46.79 -22.50
CA LEU A 25 -5.29 46.76 -22.77
C LEU A 25 -4.45 46.48 -21.51
N THR A 26 -4.90 46.87 -20.32
CA THR A 26 -4.14 46.70 -19.08
C THR A 26 -4.03 45.23 -18.66
N ALA A 27 -5.12 44.45 -18.81
CA ALA A 27 -5.13 43.02 -18.51
C ALA A 27 -4.19 42.22 -19.42
N VAL A 28 -4.14 42.56 -20.72
CA VAL A 28 -3.25 41.89 -21.69
C VAL A 28 -1.79 42.32 -21.49
N ALA A 29 -1.52 43.60 -21.18
CA ALA A 29 -0.17 44.11 -20.98
C ALA A 29 0.57 43.44 -19.81
N CYS A 30 -0.13 43.10 -18.72
CA CYS A 30 0.46 42.40 -17.58
C CYS A 30 0.87 40.95 -17.90
N LEU A 31 0.19 40.24 -18.82
CA LEU A 31 0.63 38.91 -19.26
C LEU A 31 1.85 38.98 -20.21
N THR A 32 1.94 40.01 -21.06
CA THR A 32 3.07 40.12 -22.01
C THR A 32 4.42 40.41 -21.36
N ALA A 33 4.46 40.88 -20.11
CA ALA A 33 5.71 41.14 -19.37
C ALA A 33 6.28 39.88 -18.68
N ALA A 34 5.48 38.83 -18.48
CA ALA A 34 5.93 37.56 -17.89
C ALA A 34 6.57 36.62 -18.93
N GLY A 35 6.20 36.76 -20.22
CA GLY A 35 6.61 35.87 -21.30
C GLY A 35 8.08 35.95 -21.76
N SER A 36 8.94 36.66 -21.03
CA SER A 36 10.35 36.89 -21.41
C SER A 36 11.38 36.56 -20.31
N LEU A 37 10.98 35.84 -19.26
CA LEU A 37 11.89 35.27 -18.24
C LEU A 37 11.87 33.73 -18.14
N LEU A 38 10.98 33.04 -18.88
CA LEU A 38 10.97 31.58 -18.95
C LEU A 38 11.98 31.07 -19.99
N SER A 39 13.24 31.02 -19.58
CA SER A 39 14.31 30.24 -20.21
C SER A 39 15.13 29.53 -19.12
N GLN A 40 14.46 28.71 -18.31
CA GLN A 40 15.08 27.70 -17.46
C GLN A 40 14.39 26.36 -17.70
N ASN A 41 15.15 25.27 -17.62
CA ASN A 41 14.67 23.92 -17.91
C ASN A 41 13.55 23.50 -16.96
N PRO A 42 12.58 22.67 -17.40
CA PRO A 42 11.84 21.85 -16.46
C PRO A 42 12.81 20.86 -15.81
N GLY A 43 12.92 20.87 -14.48
CA GLY A 43 13.76 19.94 -13.72
C GLY A 43 15.06 20.50 -13.13
N GLN A 44 15.03 21.67 -12.49
CA GLN A 44 16.00 22.01 -11.43
C GLN A 44 15.24 22.42 -10.16
N HIS A 45 15.03 21.45 -9.27
CA HIS A 45 14.49 21.66 -7.92
C HIS A 45 15.65 22.04 -6.99
N ASP A 46 15.45 23.04 -6.13
CA ASP A 46 16.38 23.43 -5.07
C ASP A 46 15.60 23.69 -3.78
N GLY A 47 15.95 22.96 -2.71
CA GLY A 47 15.71 23.38 -1.33
C GLY A 47 14.26 23.51 -0.84
N SER A 48 13.62 22.37 -0.54
CA SER A 48 12.33 22.22 0.17
C SER A 48 11.10 22.86 -0.50
N GLU A 49 10.27 22.02 -1.11
CA GLU A 49 8.91 22.37 -1.50
C GLU A 49 8.08 22.75 -0.26
N ARG A 50 7.27 23.81 -0.37
CA ARG A 50 6.51 24.39 0.76
C ARG A 50 5.35 23.47 1.16
N PHE A 51 4.78 22.80 0.18
CA PHE A 51 3.76 21.78 0.34
C PHE A 51 4.33 20.48 -0.21
N VAL A 52 4.34 19.43 0.61
CA VAL A 52 4.81 18.11 0.22
C VAL A 52 3.63 17.18 0.39
N GLU A 53 3.19 16.56 -0.71
CA GLU A 53 2.16 15.53 -0.67
C GLU A 53 2.62 14.35 0.19
N ARG A 54 1.70 13.78 0.95
CA ARG A 54 1.92 12.56 1.72
C ARG A 54 0.80 11.58 1.36
N PRO A 55 1.03 10.66 0.41
CA PRO A 55 0.07 9.61 0.07
C PRO A 55 -0.46 8.91 1.33
N GLY A 56 -1.77 8.69 1.40
CA GLY A 56 -2.47 8.15 2.57
C GLY A 56 -2.65 9.09 3.77
N ALA A 57 -2.13 10.32 3.75
CA ALA A 57 -2.20 11.25 4.89
C ALA A 57 -2.65 12.68 4.55
N LEU A 58 -2.02 13.29 3.54
CA LEU A 58 -2.34 14.62 3.00
C LEU A 58 -2.07 14.61 1.49
N GLU A 59 -3.08 14.28 0.71
CA GLU A 59 -2.99 14.19 -0.76
C GLU A 59 -3.60 15.42 -1.44
N PHE A 60 -3.02 15.86 -2.54
CA PHE A 60 -3.44 17.09 -3.19
C PHE A 60 -4.75 16.90 -3.98
N SER A 61 -5.80 17.64 -3.60
CA SER A 61 -7.12 17.52 -4.25
C SER A 61 -7.26 18.25 -5.60
N GLY A 62 -6.20 18.91 -6.08
CA GLY A 62 -6.26 19.82 -7.23
C GLY A 62 -6.85 21.21 -6.89
N ARG A 63 -6.94 21.57 -5.61
CA ARG A 63 -7.61 22.80 -5.13
C ARG A 63 -6.82 23.49 -4.03
N MET A 64 -7.01 24.81 -3.91
CA MET A 64 -6.43 25.62 -2.84
C MET A 64 -7.51 26.24 -1.95
N ILE A 65 -7.19 26.41 -0.68
CA ILE A 65 -7.83 27.29 0.28
C ILE A 65 -7.06 28.63 0.28
N VAL A 66 -7.76 29.72 -0.04
CA VAL A 66 -7.15 31.04 -0.23
C VAL A 66 -7.92 32.10 0.55
N ARG A 67 -7.22 32.93 1.32
CA ARG A 67 -7.82 34.02 2.09
C ARG A 67 -7.11 35.36 1.85
N PRO A 68 -7.79 36.39 1.32
CA PRO A 68 -7.29 37.76 1.26
C PRO A 68 -6.91 38.31 2.64
N TRP A 69 -6.06 39.33 2.68
CA TRP A 69 -5.81 40.04 3.94
C TRP A 69 -7.08 40.68 4.52
N GLN A 70 -7.30 40.52 5.82
CA GLN A 70 -8.49 41.05 6.46
C GLN A 70 -8.36 42.57 6.69
N MET A 71 -9.50 43.27 6.64
CA MET A 71 -9.52 44.74 6.77
C MET A 71 -8.82 45.23 8.04
N VAL A 72 -9.00 44.53 9.16
CA VAL A 72 -8.33 44.86 10.43
C VAL A 72 -6.81 44.70 10.35
N ASP A 73 -6.32 43.66 9.68
CA ASP A 73 -4.89 43.38 9.54
C ASP A 73 -4.21 44.42 8.63
N LEU A 74 -4.83 44.77 7.50
CA LEU A 74 -4.33 45.81 6.58
C LEU A 74 -4.26 47.18 7.24
N LEU A 75 -5.26 47.54 8.06
CA LEU A 75 -5.24 48.78 8.84
C LEU A 75 -4.13 48.78 9.91
N GLN A 76 -3.86 47.63 10.56
CA GLN A 76 -2.73 47.48 11.49
C GLN A 76 -1.36 47.55 10.78
N GLN A 77 -1.27 47.04 9.55
CA GLN A 77 -0.11 47.17 8.67
C GLN A 77 0.07 48.61 8.11
N GLY A 78 -0.83 49.54 8.44
CA GLY A 78 -0.72 50.96 8.11
C GLY A 78 -1.35 51.37 6.78
N HIS A 79 -2.10 50.49 6.12
CA HIS A 79 -2.88 50.87 4.94
C HIS A 79 -4.02 51.83 5.30
N SER A 80 -4.37 52.73 4.40
CA SER A 80 -5.62 53.48 4.52
C SER A 80 -6.82 52.57 4.28
N GLN A 81 -7.99 52.91 4.83
CA GLN A 81 -9.24 52.15 4.59
C GLN A 81 -9.56 51.99 3.10
N SER A 82 -9.25 53.00 2.27
CA SER A 82 -9.40 52.92 0.81
C SER A 82 -8.38 51.98 0.15
N SER A 83 -7.11 51.98 0.59
CA SER A 83 -6.09 51.05 0.09
C SER A 83 -6.42 49.61 0.50
N ALA A 84 -6.86 49.41 1.74
CA ALA A 84 -7.22 48.09 2.26
C ALA A 84 -8.44 47.50 1.54
N HIS A 85 -9.42 48.34 1.19
CA HIS A 85 -10.56 47.92 0.37
C HIS A 85 -10.12 47.47 -1.03
N LEU A 86 -9.29 48.27 -1.71
CA LEU A 86 -8.77 47.96 -3.05
C LEU A 86 -7.92 46.67 -3.08
N ILE A 87 -7.10 46.42 -2.05
CA ILE A 87 -6.32 45.17 -1.93
C ILE A 87 -7.26 43.96 -1.86
N ARG A 88 -8.32 44.04 -1.06
CA ARG A 88 -9.32 42.96 -0.91
C ARG A 88 -10.15 42.74 -2.18
N GLU A 89 -10.60 43.81 -2.84
CA GLU A 89 -11.30 43.73 -4.13
C GLU A 89 -10.41 43.12 -5.22
N SER A 90 -9.14 43.51 -5.27
CA SER A 90 -8.13 42.96 -6.19
C SER A 90 -7.90 41.46 -5.94
N ALA A 91 -7.65 41.07 -4.70
CA ALA A 91 -7.45 39.68 -4.30
C ALA A 91 -8.65 38.80 -4.71
N ALA A 92 -9.87 39.20 -4.34
CA ALA A 92 -11.07 38.47 -4.71
C ALA A 92 -11.23 38.35 -6.22
N ALA A 93 -11.08 39.45 -6.98
CA ALA A 93 -11.23 39.46 -8.43
C ALA A 93 -10.21 38.58 -9.17
N ARG A 94 -8.98 38.42 -8.65
CA ARG A 94 -8.00 37.48 -9.21
C ARG A 94 -8.45 36.02 -9.13
N LEU A 95 -9.20 35.66 -8.09
CA LEU A 95 -9.68 34.29 -7.89
C LEU A 95 -10.94 33.95 -8.68
N ASP A 96 -11.67 34.93 -9.22
CA ASP A 96 -12.98 34.73 -9.88
C ASP A 96 -12.95 33.66 -11.00
N GLY A 97 -11.84 33.58 -11.74
CA GLY A 97 -11.67 32.61 -12.84
C GLY A 97 -11.51 31.14 -12.42
N TRP A 98 -11.25 30.90 -11.13
CA TRP A 98 -10.93 29.57 -10.58
C TRP A 98 -11.79 29.20 -9.35
N ARG A 99 -12.69 30.10 -8.92
CA ARG A 99 -13.44 29.96 -7.67
C ARG A 99 -14.50 28.86 -7.76
N ILE A 100 -14.31 27.83 -6.94
CA ILE A 100 -15.27 26.75 -6.71
C ILE A 100 -16.29 27.15 -5.62
N ARG A 101 -15.83 27.80 -4.54
CA ARG A 101 -16.65 28.20 -3.40
C ARG A 101 -16.12 29.46 -2.73
N TYR A 102 -16.99 30.17 -2.02
CA TYR A 102 -16.66 31.28 -1.13
C TYR A 102 -17.43 31.13 0.18
N TYR A 103 -16.76 31.40 1.30
CA TYR A 103 -17.33 31.42 2.65
C TYR A 103 -17.29 32.86 3.18
N GLU A 104 -18.41 33.58 3.04
CA GLU A 104 -18.50 35.02 3.33
C GLU A 104 -18.16 35.38 4.78
N ASP A 105 -18.58 34.56 5.75
CA ASP A 105 -18.36 34.80 7.19
C ASP A 105 -16.87 34.84 7.59
N VAL A 106 -16.01 34.17 6.82
CA VAL A 106 -14.56 34.09 7.07
C VAL A 106 -13.72 34.68 5.94
N ASP A 107 -14.34 35.10 4.84
CA ASP A 107 -13.68 35.65 3.65
C ASP A 107 -12.72 34.65 2.97
N GLU A 108 -13.08 33.37 2.95
CA GLU A 108 -12.25 32.28 2.44
C GLU A 108 -12.78 31.73 1.11
N HIS A 109 -11.88 31.48 0.16
CA HIS A 109 -12.17 30.97 -1.16
C HIS A 109 -11.58 29.57 -1.36
N ILE A 110 -12.38 28.65 -1.89
CA ILE A 110 -11.88 27.39 -2.46
C ILE A 110 -11.76 27.59 -3.97
N VAL A 111 -10.57 27.34 -4.52
CA VAL A 111 -10.26 27.55 -5.94
C VAL A 111 -9.64 26.30 -6.55
N SER A 112 -9.93 26.01 -7.83
CA SER A 112 -9.21 24.98 -8.60
C SER A 112 -7.82 25.47 -8.98
N VAL A 113 -6.80 24.62 -8.96
CA VAL A 113 -5.51 24.99 -9.53
C VAL A 113 -5.59 25.05 -11.06
N PRO A 114 -5.03 26.09 -11.71
CA PRO A 114 -5.04 26.22 -13.17
C PRO A 114 -4.26 25.10 -13.85
N ALA A 115 -4.76 24.63 -15.00
CA ALA A 115 -4.08 23.60 -15.77
C ALA A 115 -2.63 24.01 -16.15
N GLY A 116 -1.67 23.13 -15.85
CA GLY A 116 -0.24 23.38 -16.07
C GLY A 116 0.49 24.03 -14.89
N LEU A 117 -0.14 24.14 -13.72
CA LEU A 117 0.49 24.50 -12.45
C LEU A 117 0.23 23.40 -11.40
N ASP A 118 1.19 23.22 -10.50
CA ASP A 118 1.05 22.52 -9.22
C ASP A 118 0.67 23.52 -8.08
N GLU A 119 0.38 22.99 -6.91
CA GLU A 119 0.01 23.73 -5.70
C GLU A 119 1.12 24.65 -5.18
N ASN A 120 2.39 24.23 -5.25
CA ASN A 120 3.53 25.06 -4.86
C ASN A 120 3.68 26.28 -5.77
N SER A 121 3.64 26.06 -7.08
CA SER A 121 3.75 27.07 -8.14
C SER A 121 2.58 28.05 -8.12
N PHE A 122 1.35 27.55 -7.94
CA PHE A 122 0.17 28.41 -7.86
C PHE A 122 0.09 29.17 -6.52
N ALA A 123 0.54 28.59 -5.41
CA ALA A 123 0.70 29.32 -4.16
C ALA A 123 1.71 30.45 -4.28
N ALA A 124 2.90 30.18 -4.82
CA ALA A 124 3.94 31.18 -5.05
C ALA A 124 3.44 32.34 -5.95
N LEU A 125 2.64 32.04 -6.98
CA LEU A 125 2.01 33.04 -7.84
C LEU A 125 1.08 33.96 -7.04
N LEU A 126 0.20 33.40 -6.19
CA LEU A 126 -0.74 34.18 -5.40
C LEU A 126 -0.01 35.00 -4.31
N ASP A 127 0.91 34.40 -3.58
CA ASP A 127 1.69 35.08 -2.53
C ASP A 127 2.55 36.23 -3.09
N SER A 128 3.05 36.11 -4.33
CA SER A 128 3.82 37.19 -4.99
C SER A 128 3.06 38.51 -5.15
N THR A 129 1.73 38.49 -5.03
CA THR A 129 0.90 39.70 -5.05
C THR A 129 0.96 40.50 -3.74
N GLY A 130 1.26 39.83 -2.61
CA GLY A 130 1.15 40.40 -1.27
C GLY A 130 -0.30 40.64 -0.79
N GLU A 131 -1.32 40.20 -1.53
CA GLU A 131 -2.73 40.52 -1.26
C GLU A 131 -3.43 39.49 -0.35
N TYR A 132 -2.80 38.35 -0.08
CA TYR A 132 -3.37 37.23 0.69
C TYR A 132 -2.74 37.07 2.07
N GLN A 133 -3.58 36.74 3.05
CA GLN A 133 -3.19 36.35 4.41
C GLN A 133 -2.63 34.93 4.43
N TYR A 134 -3.21 34.02 3.64
CA TYR A 134 -2.71 32.68 3.44
C TYR A 134 -3.19 32.05 2.12
N VAL A 135 -2.37 31.14 1.61
CA VAL A 135 -2.61 30.30 0.43
C VAL A 135 -2.10 28.90 0.76
N HIS A 136 -2.98 27.91 0.81
CA HIS A 136 -2.66 26.51 1.15
C HIS A 136 -3.44 25.53 0.27
N PRO A 137 -2.96 24.29 0.09
CA PRO A 137 -3.74 23.24 -0.56
C PRO A 137 -4.97 22.85 0.27
N ASP A 138 -6.08 22.56 -0.41
CA ASP A 138 -7.27 21.92 0.14
C ASP A 138 -6.99 20.40 0.15
N TRP A 139 -6.28 19.92 1.18
CA TRP A 139 -5.83 18.53 1.27
C TRP A 139 -6.99 17.53 1.37
N ILE A 140 -6.83 16.37 0.73
CA ILE A 140 -7.54 15.16 1.13
C ILE A 140 -6.88 14.67 2.42
N CYS A 141 -7.60 14.78 3.53
CA CYS A 141 -7.15 14.37 4.86
C CYS A 141 -7.82 13.04 5.24
N TYR A 142 -7.02 12.09 5.72
CA TYR A 142 -7.48 10.77 6.16
C TYR A 142 -7.70 10.74 7.69
N PRO A 143 -8.62 9.89 8.21
CA PRO A 143 -8.77 9.68 9.65
C PRO A 143 -7.51 9.01 10.22
N LEU A 144 -7.06 9.43 11.41
CA LEU A 144 -5.86 8.89 12.03
C LEU A 144 -6.21 7.72 12.96
N GLN A 145 -6.01 6.46 12.53
CA GLN A 145 -6.19 5.27 13.37
C GLN A 145 -4.85 4.73 13.90
N ALA A 146 -4.34 5.35 14.97
CA ALA A 146 -3.29 4.73 15.78
C ALA A 146 -3.90 3.64 16.70
N PRO A 147 -3.21 2.49 16.91
CA PRO A 147 -3.63 1.50 17.90
C PRO A 147 -3.78 2.10 19.32
N ASN A 148 -4.72 1.58 20.10
CA ASN A 148 -5.00 2.07 21.47
C ASN A 148 -4.05 1.46 22.54
N ASP A 149 -3.06 0.69 22.10
CA ASP A 149 -2.25 -0.19 22.93
C ASP A 149 -1.18 0.59 23.72
N PRO A 150 -1.08 0.43 25.06
CA PRO A 150 -0.32 1.33 25.93
C PRO A 150 1.17 1.51 25.61
N ASN A 151 1.82 0.55 24.94
CA ASN A 151 3.24 0.64 24.58
C ASN A 151 3.47 0.96 23.09
N TYR A 152 2.42 1.19 22.30
CA TYR A 152 2.55 1.50 20.87
C TYR A 152 3.45 2.73 20.61
N GLY A 153 3.42 3.73 21.49
CA GLY A 153 4.33 4.89 21.41
C GLY A 153 5.83 4.57 21.58
N SER A 154 6.21 3.32 21.88
CA SER A 154 7.60 2.83 21.86
C SER A 154 7.96 2.04 20.59
N GLN A 155 6.98 1.79 19.71
CA GLN A 155 7.13 0.99 18.49
C GLN A 155 7.45 1.85 17.27
N TRP A 156 8.60 2.53 17.31
CA TRP A 156 9.08 3.40 16.21
C TRP A 156 9.05 2.72 14.84
N HIS A 157 9.28 1.40 14.80
CA HIS A 157 9.32 0.58 13.59
C HIS A 157 8.01 0.63 12.79
N HIS A 158 6.85 0.78 13.45
CA HIS A 158 5.57 0.91 12.76
C HIS A 158 5.43 2.25 12.02
N GLN A 159 6.00 3.33 12.55
CA GLN A 159 6.02 4.62 11.87
C GLN A 159 6.92 4.57 10.64
N THR A 160 8.10 3.96 10.77
CA THR A 160 9.05 3.77 9.66
C THR A 160 8.50 2.88 8.54
N MET A 161 7.72 1.84 8.88
CA MET A 161 7.08 0.96 7.88
C MET A 161 5.68 1.44 7.45
N SER A 162 5.30 2.70 7.72
CA SER A 162 3.99 3.27 7.38
C SER A 162 2.78 2.44 7.87
N SER A 163 2.91 1.75 9.01
CA SER A 163 1.91 0.74 9.43
C SER A 163 0.54 1.33 9.75
N GLU A 164 0.44 2.55 10.29
CA GLU A 164 -0.85 3.22 10.57
C GLU A 164 -1.71 3.34 9.30
N MET A 165 -1.13 3.86 8.21
CA MET A 165 -1.83 3.99 6.92
C MET A 165 -2.13 2.62 6.30
N GLY A 166 -1.33 1.59 6.59
CA GLY A 166 -1.65 0.21 6.24
C GLY A 166 -2.87 -0.33 7.00
N TRP A 167 -2.95 -0.08 8.31
CA TRP A 167 -4.07 -0.49 9.16
C TRP A 167 -5.37 0.25 8.87
N ASP A 168 -5.32 1.44 8.28
CA ASP A 168 -6.48 2.12 7.70
C ASP A 168 -7.06 1.38 6.46
N ILE A 169 -6.26 0.55 5.77
CA ILE A 169 -6.71 -0.31 4.66
C ILE A 169 -7.15 -1.69 5.18
N HIS A 170 -6.29 -2.38 5.93
CA HIS A 170 -6.54 -3.73 6.42
C HIS A 170 -5.74 -4.03 7.70
N VAL A 171 -6.33 -4.78 8.63
CA VAL A 171 -5.73 -5.14 9.93
C VAL A 171 -5.40 -6.63 10.06
N GLY A 172 -5.67 -7.41 9.02
CA GLY A 172 -5.56 -8.86 9.00
C GLY A 172 -6.93 -9.56 9.05
N THR A 173 -6.90 -10.88 8.89
CA THR A 173 -7.99 -11.78 9.26
C THR A 173 -7.40 -13.09 9.78
N THR A 174 -8.07 -13.72 10.74
CA THR A 174 -7.75 -15.08 11.22
C THR A 174 -7.82 -16.18 10.15
N ALA A 175 -8.33 -15.90 8.94
CA ALA A 175 -8.34 -16.84 7.83
C ALA A 175 -6.94 -17.07 7.22
N THR A 176 -6.03 -16.10 7.34
CA THR A 176 -4.61 -16.26 7.00
C THR A 176 -3.84 -16.71 8.23
N THR A 177 -2.85 -17.60 8.03
CA THR A 177 -1.99 -18.11 9.11
C THR A 177 -0.53 -17.77 8.82
N ALA A 178 0.14 -17.12 9.78
CA ALA A 178 1.57 -16.84 9.78
C ALA A 178 2.27 -17.72 10.82
N ALA A 179 3.40 -18.33 10.44
CA ALA A 179 4.20 -19.19 11.32
C ALA A 179 5.60 -18.62 11.57
N TRP A 180 6.19 -18.99 12.70
CA TRP A 180 7.59 -18.70 13.02
C TRP A 180 8.25 -19.90 13.67
N VAL A 181 9.51 -20.12 13.33
CA VAL A 181 10.33 -21.25 13.75
C VAL A 181 11.40 -20.74 14.70
N ASP A 182 11.15 -20.90 15.99
CA ASP A 182 11.90 -20.22 17.06
C ASP A 182 11.87 -21.00 18.40
N THR A 183 12.19 -20.36 19.52
CA THR A 183 12.33 -20.99 20.83
C THR A 183 11.02 -21.44 21.47
N GLY A 184 9.88 -21.10 20.85
CA GLY A 184 8.51 -21.39 21.28
C GLY A 184 7.69 -20.11 21.40
N VAL A 185 6.61 -20.15 22.18
CA VAL A 185 5.82 -18.96 22.57
C VAL A 185 5.37 -19.06 24.03
N ASP A 186 5.27 -17.93 24.73
CA ASP A 186 4.47 -17.82 25.96
C ASP A 186 2.99 -18.02 25.59
N THR A 187 2.48 -19.23 25.79
CA THR A 187 1.14 -19.61 25.33
C THR A 187 0.01 -18.90 26.08
N ASN A 188 0.33 -18.19 27.17
CA ASN A 188 -0.62 -17.46 28.01
C ASN A 188 -0.39 -15.94 27.94
N HIS A 189 0.46 -15.47 27.02
CA HIS A 189 0.72 -14.06 26.84
C HIS A 189 -0.59 -13.34 26.45
N PRO A 190 -1.03 -12.31 27.22
CA PRO A 190 -2.36 -11.70 27.04
C PRO A 190 -2.56 -11.13 25.63
N ASP A 191 -1.46 -10.65 25.04
CA ASP A 191 -1.37 -10.00 23.73
C ASP A 191 -1.19 -10.94 22.53
N LEU A 192 -1.15 -12.27 22.77
CA LEU A 192 -0.93 -13.28 21.72
C LEU A 192 -1.95 -14.42 21.80
N GLN A 193 -2.30 -14.88 23.01
CA GLN A 193 -3.00 -16.15 23.25
C GLN A 193 -4.30 -16.37 22.46
N ALA A 194 -5.03 -15.30 22.12
CA ALA A 194 -6.29 -15.39 21.38
C ALA A 194 -6.08 -15.67 19.88
N ASN A 195 -4.93 -15.28 19.33
CA ASN A 195 -4.54 -15.47 17.94
C ASN A 195 -3.75 -16.77 17.71
N LEU A 196 -3.32 -17.48 18.77
CA LEU A 196 -2.55 -18.71 18.65
C LEU A 196 -3.38 -19.88 18.11
N VAL A 197 -2.91 -20.51 17.04
CA VAL A 197 -3.42 -21.80 16.53
C VAL A 197 -2.48 -22.95 16.94
N SER A 198 -2.91 -24.20 16.75
CA SER A 198 -2.10 -25.38 17.09
C SER A 198 -0.79 -25.41 16.32
N GLY A 199 0.32 -25.27 17.04
CA GLY A 199 1.67 -25.32 16.51
C GLY A 199 2.31 -26.72 16.44
N TYR A 200 3.64 -26.74 16.39
CA TYR A 200 4.46 -27.95 16.27
C TYR A 200 5.77 -27.82 17.05
N ASN A 201 6.21 -28.91 17.67
CA ASN A 201 7.55 -29.02 18.22
C ASN A 201 8.41 -29.81 17.22
N SER A 202 9.29 -29.11 16.51
CA SER A 202 10.18 -29.71 15.52
C SER A 202 11.40 -30.38 16.16
N VAL A 203 11.70 -30.20 17.45
CA VAL A 203 12.77 -30.98 18.10
C VAL A 203 12.30 -32.41 18.37
N ASP A 204 11.08 -32.55 18.89
CA ASP A 204 10.49 -33.84 19.26
C ASP A 204 9.70 -34.48 18.09
N LYS A 205 9.44 -33.73 17.02
CA LYS A 205 8.61 -34.08 15.85
C LYS A 205 7.15 -34.36 16.21
N ILE A 206 6.56 -33.57 17.12
CA ILE A 206 5.19 -33.77 17.64
C ILE A 206 4.33 -32.51 17.45
N PRO A 207 3.18 -32.59 16.75
CA PRO A 207 2.19 -31.51 16.71
C PRO A 207 1.65 -31.17 18.11
N GLN A 208 1.36 -29.89 18.37
CA GLN A 208 0.83 -29.44 19.66
C GLN A 208 -0.50 -30.13 20.00
N SER A 209 -1.37 -30.29 19.00
CA SER A 209 -2.62 -31.08 19.08
C SER A 209 -2.44 -32.54 19.51
N SER A 210 -1.21 -33.09 19.37
CA SER A 210 -0.82 -34.44 19.78
C SER A 210 0.06 -34.45 21.05
N GLY A 211 0.15 -33.33 21.77
CA GLY A 211 0.94 -33.20 23.00
C GLY A 211 2.35 -32.63 22.83
N GLY A 212 2.70 -32.12 21.65
CA GLY A 212 3.97 -31.43 21.43
C GLY A 212 4.05 -30.13 22.23
N ASN A 213 5.12 -29.95 23.01
CA ASN A 213 5.31 -28.72 23.78
C ASN A 213 5.77 -27.57 22.86
N VAL A 214 5.03 -26.45 22.80
CA VAL A 214 5.43 -25.23 22.08
C VAL A 214 5.82 -24.07 22.99
N GLU A 215 5.82 -24.27 24.32
CA GLU A 215 6.13 -23.23 25.30
C GLU A 215 7.56 -22.69 25.11
N ASP A 216 7.72 -21.37 25.18
CA ASP A 216 9.01 -20.71 24.98
C ASP A 216 10.00 -21.01 26.12
N ILE A 217 11.20 -21.47 25.75
CA ILE A 217 12.27 -21.83 26.69
C ILE A 217 13.31 -20.70 26.90
N ASN A 218 13.19 -19.60 26.17
CA ASN A 218 14.20 -18.53 26.12
C ASN A 218 13.61 -17.11 26.14
N GLY A 219 12.49 -16.89 25.45
CA GLY A 219 11.82 -15.59 25.31
C GLY A 219 12.00 -14.93 23.95
N HIS A 220 12.92 -15.42 23.12
CA HIS A 220 13.16 -14.92 21.76
C HIS A 220 11.94 -15.16 20.85
N GLY A 221 11.42 -16.39 20.82
CA GLY A 221 10.24 -16.75 20.02
C GLY A 221 8.98 -16.00 20.42
N THR A 222 8.82 -15.66 21.70
CA THR A 222 7.73 -14.78 22.18
C THR A 222 7.88 -13.34 21.67
N HIS A 223 9.11 -12.81 21.57
CA HIS A 223 9.36 -11.48 21.01
C HIS A 223 9.13 -11.45 19.49
N VAL A 224 9.57 -12.50 18.78
CA VAL A 224 9.33 -12.72 17.35
C VAL A 224 7.84 -12.81 17.04
N ALA A 225 7.05 -13.53 17.86
CA ALA A 225 5.60 -13.65 17.70
C ALA A 225 4.87 -12.30 17.72
N GLY A 226 5.24 -11.42 18.67
CA GLY A 226 4.63 -10.09 18.78
C GLY A 226 4.92 -9.18 17.60
N CYS A 227 6.12 -9.26 17.02
CA CYS A 227 6.46 -8.52 15.80
C CYS A 227 5.54 -8.91 14.62
N ILE A 228 5.20 -10.20 14.49
CA ILE A 228 4.27 -10.67 13.45
C ILE A 228 2.86 -10.16 13.73
N GLY A 229 2.32 -10.41 14.93
CA GLY A 229 0.88 -10.21 15.18
C GLY A 229 0.46 -10.20 16.65
N ALA A 230 1.14 -9.43 17.50
CA ALA A 230 0.50 -9.00 18.75
C ALA A 230 -0.84 -8.30 18.45
N ILE A 231 -1.84 -8.58 19.27
CA ILE A 231 -3.24 -8.25 19.00
C ILE A 231 -3.45 -6.74 19.13
N GLY A 232 -3.41 -5.99 18.02
CA GLY A 232 -3.62 -4.55 18.07
C GLY A 232 -5.03 -4.11 18.48
N ASN A 233 -5.13 -2.90 19.00
CA ASN A 233 -6.34 -2.19 19.41
C ASN A 233 -7.11 -2.87 20.57
N ASN A 234 -6.44 -3.69 21.38
CA ASN A 234 -7.05 -4.47 22.47
C ASN A 234 -6.97 -3.76 23.85
N GLY A 235 -6.16 -2.70 23.96
CA GLY A 235 -5.93 -1.93 25.18
C GLY A 235 -4.81 -2.48 26.07
N THR A 236 -3.99 -3.40 25.55
CA THR A 236 -2.89 -4.10 26.23
C THR A 236 -1.64 -3.96 25.39
N GLY A 237 -0.47 -3.97 26.03
CA GLY A 237 0.76 -4.31 25.34
C GLY A 237 1.11 -3.46 24.12
N VAL A 238 1.26 -4.13 22.98
CA VAL A 238 1.84 -3.65 21.71
C VAL A 238 0.98 -4.11 20.53
N ALA A 239 1.07 -3.43 19.40
CA ALA A 239 0.52 -3.94 18.14
C ALA A 239 1.57 -4.77 17.39
N GLY A 240 1.18 -5.87 16.74
CA GLY A 240 2.01 -6.51 15.71
C GLY A 240 1.73 -5.93 14.33
N VAL A 241 2.46 -6.36 13.30
CA VAL A 241 2.16 -5.96 11.92
C VAL A 241 0.75 -6.39 11.49
N ALA A 242 0.30 -7.57 11.92
CA ALA A 242 -1.03 -8.12 11.65
C ALA A 242 -1.84 -8.30 12.94
N TRP A 243 -2.78 -7.39 13.23
CA TRP A 243 -3.53 -7.38 14.49
C TRP A 243 -4.46 -8.58 14.66
N ASP A 244 -5.16 -8.97 13.58
CA ASP A 244 -6.10 -10.10 13.55
C ASP A 244 -5.56 -11.18 12.61
N MET A 245 -4.74 -12.11 13.11
CA MET A 245 -4.03 -13.09 12.28
C MET A 245 -3.91 -14.42 13.03
N SER A 246 -4.09 -15.55 12.35
CA SER A 246 -3.79 -16.84 12.99
C SER A 246 -2.27 -17.02 13.11
N LEU A 247 -1.79 -17.25 14.33
CA LEU A 247 -0.37 -17.35 14.66
C LEU A 247 -0.01 -18.80 15.01
N MET A 248 0.84 -19.43 14.19
CA MET A 248 1.26 -20.83 14.34
C MET A 248 2.68 -20.94 14.94
N PRO A 249 2.83 -21.26 16.24
CA PRO A 249 4.15 -21.37 16.88
C PRO A 249 4.86 -22.67 16.50
N ILE A 250 6.09 -22.56 15.98
CA ILE A 250 6.93 -23.73 15.70
C ILE A 250 8.15 -23.72 16.62
N LYS A 251 8.16 -24.60 17.63
CA LYS A 251 9.27 -24.71 18.59
C LYS A 251 10.39 -25.57 18.01
N THR A 252 11.56 -24.97 17.78
CA THR A 252 12.78 -25.64 17.26
C THR A 252 13.95 -25.68 18.26
N SER A 253 13.79 -25.14 19.47
CA SER A 253 14.83 -25.15 20.50
C SER A 253 14.37 -25.78 21.82
N ASN A 254 15.16 -26.75 22.30
CA ASN A 254 15.12 -27.27 23.67
C ASN A 254 16.33 -26.79 24.51
N PHE A 255 17.07 -25.79 24.04
CA PHE A 255 18.21 -25.19 24.75
C PHE A 255 17.80 -23.85 25.37
N SER A 256 18.07 -23.64 26.66
CA SER A 256 17.77 -22.36 27.33
C SER A 256 18.56 -21.17 26.78
N SER A 257 19.64 -21.42 26.03
CA SER A 257 20.37 -20.42 25.25
C SER A 257 19.64 -19.98 23.97
N GLY A 258 18.53 -20.61 23.60
CA GLY A 258 17.74 -20.31 22.41
C GLY A 258 18.25 -20.92 21.09
N GLY A 259 19.50 -21.39 21.05
CA GLY A 259 20.07 -22.03 19.86
C GLY A 259 19.28 -23.29 19.42
N ALA A 260 19.35 -23.64 18.14
CA ALA A 260 18.62 -24.77 17.56
C ALA A 260 19.51 -25.54 16.56
N TYR A 261 19.13 -26.78 16.23
CA TYR A 261 19.73 -27.50 15.11
C TYR A 261 19.09 -27.03 13.80
N LEU A 262 19.91 -26.76 12.78
CA LEU A 262 19.42 -26.34 11.46
C LEU A 262 18.41 -27.33 10.87
N SER A 263 18.58 -28.64 11.12
CA SER A 263 17.61 -29.67 10.71
C SER A 263 16.21 -29.46 11.29
N ASP A 264 16.11 -28.94 12.52
CA ASP A 264 14.83 -28.76 13.20
C ASP A 264 14.19 -27.41 12.84
N ILE A 265 15.01 -26.40 12.52
CA ILE A 265 14.55 -25.13 11.94
C ILE A 265 13.87 -25.42 10.58
N LEU A 266 14.58 -26.14 9.72
CA LEU A 266 14.12 -26.39 8.36
C LEU A 266 12.96 -27.41 8.31
N ASP A 267 12.91 -28.39 9.22
CA ASP A 267 11.74 -29.27 9.40
C ASP A 267 10.51 -28.48 9.88
N GLY A 268 10.71 -27.53 10.80
CA GLY A 268 9.65 -26.64 11.28
C GLY A 268 9.01 -25.80 10.17
N ALA A 269 9.83 -25.23 9.28
CA ALA A 269 9.36 -24.43 8.15
C ALA A 269 8.54 -25.25 7.13
N ARG A 270 9.01 -26.47 6.81
CA ARG A 270 8.26 -27.42 5.97
C ARG A 270 6.91 -27.78 6.60
N TRP A 271 6.92 -28.09 7.90
CA TRP A 271 5.71 -28.51 8.62
C TRP A 271 4.67 -27.40 8.63
N ALA A 272 5.07 -26.16 8.91
CA ALA A 272 4.16 -25.01 8.98
C ALA A 272 3.33 -24.84 7.69
N THR A 273 3.99 -24.77 6.54
CA THR A 273 3.29 -24.58 5.26
C THR A 273 2.51 -25.81 4.81
N SER A 274 3.01 -27.02 5.10
CA SER A 274 2.26 -28.28 4.91
C SER A 274 0.99 -28.36 5.77
N ASN A 275 0.87 -27.53 6.82
CA ASN A 275 -0.30 -27.47 7.72
C ASN A 275 -1.06 -26.13 7.60
N GLY A 276 -0.89 -25.40 6.49
CA GLY A 276 -1.75 -24.26 6.13
C GLY A 276 -1.21 -22.87 6.48
N ALA A 277 0.00 -22.76 7.03
CA ALA A 277 0.66 -21.45 7.13
C ALA A 277 1.03 -20.92 5.74
N LYS A 278 0.68 -19.65 5.46
CA LYS A 278 1.06 -18.95 4.23
C LYS A 278 2.50 -18.46 4.26
N THR A 279 3.01 -18.17 5.45
CA THR A 279 4.37 -17.68 5.68
C THR A 279 5.02 -18.45 6.81
N ALA A 280 6.33 -18.66 6.72
CA ALA A 280 7.16 -19.18 7.79
C ALA A 280 8.44 -18.34 7.91
N SER A 281 8.80 -17.87 9.11
CA SER A 281 10.09 -17.19 9.35
C SER A 281 11.00 -17.94 10.30
N ALA A 282 12.31 -17.93 10.04
CA ALA A 282 13.35 -18.44 10.92
C ALA A 282 14.34 -17.32 11.30
N SER A 283 14.35 -16.93 12.57
CA SER A 283 15.14 -15.80 13.09
C SER A 283 16.51 -16.22 13.64
N TYR A 284 17.21 -17.08 12.89
CA TYR A 284 18.46 -17.75 13.28
C TYR A 284 19.66 -17.38 12.39
N THR A 285 20.85 -17.80 12.80
CA THR A 285 22.07 -17.78 11.96
C THR A 285 22.11 -18.99 11.01
N GLY A 286 23.15 -19.10 10.17
CA GLY A 286 23.35 -20.25 9.28
C GLY A 286 22.58 -20.16 7.96
N VAL A 287 22.18 -18.94 7.58
CA VAL A 287 21.46 -18.65 6.33
C VAL A 287 22.24 -19.12 5.10
N GLU A 288 23.57 -19.07 5.14
CA GLU A 288 24.49 -19.43 4.05
C GLU A 288 24.54 -20.94 3.70
N ASN A 289 23.72 -21.76 4.36
CA ASN A 289 23.70 -23.20 4.16
C ASN A 289 22.72 -23.60 3.02
N PRO A 290 23.14 -24.35 1.99
CA PRO A 290 22.27 -24.72 0.85
C PRO A 290 20.97 -25.48 1.21
N SER A 291 20.89 -26.07 2.41
CA SER A 291 19.65 -26.66 2.90
C SER A 291 18.56 -25.62 3.22
N VAL A 292 18.92 -24.37 3.51
CA VAL A 292 18.02 -23.22 3.64
C VAL A 292 17.29 -23.00 2.32
N GLY A 293 18.02 -22.74 1.22
CA GLY A 293 17.43 -22.55 -0.11
C GLY A 293 16.59 -23.75 -0.59
N THR A 294 17.05 -24.99 -0.32
CA THR A 294 16.26 -26.21 -0.62
C THR A 294 14.91 -26.20 0.11
N THR A 295 14.90 -25.73 1.36
CA THR A 295 13.69 -25.63 2.18
C THR A 295 12.77 -24.50 1.71
N GLY A 296 13.34 -23.37 1.25
CA GLY A 296 12.58 -22.30 0.61
C GLY A 296 11.80 -22.79 -0.60
N THR A 297 12.46 -23.50 -1.52
CA THR A 297 11.79 -24.12 -2.68
C THR A 297 10.68 -25.09 -2.27
N GLU A 298 10.87 -25.90 -1.23
CA GLU A 298 9.81 -26.79 -0.72
C GLU A 298 8.63 -26.02 -0.09
N VAL A 299 8.91 -24.95 0.67
CA VAL A 299 7.89 -24.04 1.22
C VAL A 299 7.09 -23.35 0.11
N LYS A 300 7.77 -22.90 -0.94
CA LYS A 300 7.15 -22.25 -2.11
C LYS A 300 6.27 -23.20 -2.92
N ASN A 301 6.74 -24.42 -3.15
CA ASN A 301 5.94 -25.48 -3.77
C ASN A 301 4.70 -25.87 -2.93
N ASN A 302 4.72 -25.67 -1.61
CA ASN A 302 3.56 -25.86 -0.73
C ASN A 302 2.57 -24.67 -0.74
N GLY A 303 2.84 -23.59 -1.50
CA GLY A 303 1.94 -22.44 -1.59
C GLY A 303 2.14 -21.38 -0.50
N GLY A 304 3.33 -21.30 0.08
CA GLY A 304 3.73 -20.26 1.04
C GLY A 304 5.10 -19.64 0.76
N LEU A 305 5.59 -18.76 1.64
CA LEU A 305 6.91 -18.13 1.53
C LEU A 305 7.76 -18.33 2.79
N PHE A 306 9.08 -18.49 2.60
CA PHE A 306 10.05 -18.71 3.67
C PHE A 306 10.94 -17.49 3.87
N PHE A 307 11.02 -17.00 5.10
CA PHE A 307 11.84 -15.85 5.50
C PHE A 307 12.97 -16.31 6.41
N TYR A 308 14.19 -15.81 6.19
CA TYR A 308 15.34 -16.15 7.04
C TYR A 308 16.12 -14.88 7.42
N ALA A 309 16.58 -14.79 8.66
CA ALA A 309 17.37 -13.65 9.11
C ALA A 309 18.75 -13.61 8.43
N ALA A 310 19.20 -12.44 7.98
CA ALA A 310 20.53 -12.24 7.40
C ALA A 310 21.70 -12.45 8.38
N ASP A 311 21.43 -12.75 9.66
CA ASP A 311 22.36 -12.76 10.80
C ASP A 311 22.82 -11.37 11.31
N ASN A 312 23.65 -11.38 12.35
CA ASN A 312 24.07 -10.22 13.13
C ASN A 312 25.61 -10.08 13.23
N TYR A 313 26.35 -10.53 12.22
CA TYR A 313 27.82 -10.55 12.22
C TYR A 313 28.49 -9.54 11.26
N ASN A 314 27.73 -8.68 10.57
CA ASN A 314 28.21 -7.71 9.57
C ASN A 314 29.16 -8.37 8.55
N GLN A 315 28.78 -9.55 8.05
CA GLN A 315 29.48 -10.28 7.01
C GLN A 315 28.97 -9.89 5.63
N ASN A 316 29.80 -10.16 4.61
CA ASN A 316 29.40 -10.09 3.22
C ASN A 316 28.92 -11.48 2.77
N HIS A 317 27.65 -11.58 2.42
CA HIS A 317 26.95 -12.78 1.99
C HIS A 317 26.84 -12.89 0.46
N SER A 318 27.58 -12.08 -0.32
CA SER A 318 27.56 -12.10 -1.80
C SER A 318 28.19 -13.36 -2.43
N SER A 319 28.20 -14.49 -1.72
CA SER A 319 28.76 -15.80 -2.15
C SER A 319 27.70 -16.89 -2.35
N PHE A 320 26.44 -16.62 -1.98
CA PHE A 320 25.27 -17.45 -2.21
C PHE A 320 24.06 -16.56 -2.51
N ASP A 321 23.01 -17.17 -3.05
CA ASP A 321 21.70 -16.59 -3.31
C ASP A 321 20.70 -17.78 -3.40
N TYR A 322 19.49 -17.60 -2.87
CA TYR A 322 18.44 -18.62 -2.80
C TYR A 322 17.09 -18.04 -3.25
N PRO A 323 16.72 -18.15 -4.55
CA PRO A 323 15.55 -17.47 -5.13
C PRO A 323 14.18 -17.69 -4.46
N ASP A 324 14.06 -18.78 -3.69
CA ASP A 324 12.84 -19.15 -2.96
C ASP A 324 12.94 -18.98 -1.43
N THR A 325 13.98 -18.30 -0.92
CA THR A 325 14.11 -17.90 0.50
C THR A 325 14.36 -16.42 0.60
N ILE A 326 13.42 -15.69 1.21
CA ILE A 326 13.50 -14.25 1.40
C ILE A 326 14.40 -13.96 2.60
N VAL A 327 15.62 -13.51 2.35
CA VAL A 327 16.59 -13.18 3.39
C VAL A 327 16.42 -11.72 3.82
N VAL A 328 16.25 -11.51 5.12
CA VAL A 328 15.86 -10.22 5.67
C VAL A 328 17.01 -9.57 6.45
N GLY A 329 17.53 -8.47 5.92
CA GLY A 329 18.51 -7.61 6.59
C GLY A 329 17.86 -6.63 7.57
N GLY A 330 18.66 -5.77 8.21
CA GLY A 330 18.22 -4.92 9.32
C GLY A 330 18.67 -3.47 9.25
N THR A 331 17.78 -2.53 9.56
CA THR A 331 18.03 -1.08 9.64
C THR A 331 17.92 -0.51 11.06
N ASP A 332 18.51 0.67 11.27
CA ASP A 332 18.28 1.52 12.45
C ASP A 332 17.16 2.56 12.23
N GLN A 333 16.89 3.39 13.25
CA GLN A 333 15.84 4.41 13.26
C GLN A 333 15.97 5.49 12.16
N ASN A 334 17.10 5.57 11.47
CA ASN A 334 17.40 6.58 10.45
C ASN A 334 17.74 5.92 9.10
N ASP A 335 17.26 4.69 8.88
CA ASP A 335 17.43 3.90 7.66
C ASP A 335 18.87 3.57 7.28
N ASN A 336 19.82 3.72 8.21
CA ASN A 336 21.14 3.13 8.01
C ASN A 336 21.04 1.62 8.18
N LYS A 337 21.80 0.85 7.40
CA LYS A 337 22.05 -0.57 7.70
C LYS A 337 22.55 -0.69 9.13
N ALA A 338 21.84 -1.46 9.96
CA ALA A 338 22.24 -1.71 11.34
C ALA A 338 23.67 -2.24 11.38
N SER A 339 24.48 -1.76 12.33
CA SER A 339 25.92 -2.02 12.35
C SER A 339 26.29 -3.51 12.49
N PHE A 340 25.36 -4.33 12.97
CA PHE A 340 25.48 -5.78 13.05
C PHE A 340 24.90 -6.52 11.83
N SER A 341 23.98 -5.94 11.04
CA SER A 341 23.34 -6.67 9.93
C SER A 341 24.39 -7.08 8.91
N SER A 342 24.41 -8.36 8.54
CA SER A 342 25.13 -8.77 7.33
C SER A 342 24.42 -8.25 6.08
N TYR A 343 25.13 -8.30 4.95
CA TYR A 343 24.81 -7.62 3.70
C TYR A 343 25.40 -8.41 2.52
N GLY A 344 24.96 -8.16 1.29
CA GLY A 344 25.44 -8.76 0.06
C GLY A 344 24.30 -9.10 -0.90
N VAL A 345 24.59 -9.70 -2.05
CA VAL A 345 23.55 -10.10 -3.04
C VAL A 345 22.52 -11.11 -2.52
N ALA A 346 22.74 -11.66 -1.34
CA ALA A 346 21.82 -12.56 -0.68
C ALA A 346 20.73 -11.83 0.13
N ILE A 347 20.63 -10.49 0.12
CA ILE A 347 19.61 -9.74 0.87
C ILE A 347 18.47 -9.38 -0.08
N ASP A 348 17.26 -9.90 0.15
CA ASP A 348 16.08 -9.56 -0.65
C ASP A 348 15.41 -8.27 -0.20
N VAL A 349 15.27 -8.08 1.12
CA VAL A 349 14.60 -6.93 1.73
C VAL A 349 15.21 -6.58 3.08
N THR A 350 14.97 -5.37 3.56
CA THR A 350 15.36 -4.94 4.91
C THR A 350 14.18 -4.42 5.72
N GLY A 351 14.30 -4.46 7.05
CA GLY A 351 13.32 -3.86 7.95
C GLY A 351 13.94 -3.38 9.25
N PRO A 352 13.17 -2.66 10.07
CA PRO A 352 13.58 -2.22 11.41
C PRO A 352 14.18 -3.36 12.24
N ALA A 353 15.40 -3.17 12.74
CA ALA A 353 16.15 -4.18 13.49
C ALA A 353 16.81 -3.66 14.77
N VAL A 354 16.80 -2.36 15.05
CA VAL A 354 17.39 -1.76 16.26
C VAL A 354 16.30 -1.34 17.24
N ASP A 355 16.36 -1.81 18.48
CA ASP A 355 15.37 -1.48 19.53
C ASP A 355 13.91 -1.69 19.09
N VAL A 356 13.64 -2.84 18.47
CA VAL A 356 12.30 -3.26 18.05
C VAL A 356 11.53 -3.72 19.29
N TRP A 357 10.55 -2.91 19.69
CA TRP A 357 9.72 -3.13 20.89
C TRP A 357 8.60 -4.13 20.64
N SER A 358 8.54 -5.19 21.46
CA SER A 358 7.58 -6.30 21.28
C SER A 358 7.22 -6.97 22.62
N THR A 359 6.44 -8.04 22.54
CA THR A 359 6.04 -8.97 23.61
C THR A 359 7.23 -9.74 24.22
N ARG A 360 7.12 -10.15 25.49
CA ARG A 360 8.14 -10.86 26.25
C ARG A 360 7.49 -11.81 27.26
N LEU A 361 8.22 -12.86 27.66
CA LEU A 361 7.78 -13.84 28.65
C LEU A 361 7.09 -13.23 29.88
N GLY A 362 6.04 -13.90 30.36
CA GLY A 362 5.30 -13.50 31.56
C GLY A 362 4.34 -12.33 31.32
N GLY A 363 3.89 -12.13 30.08
CA GLY A 363 3.00 -11.02 29.71
C GLY A 363 3.66 -9.64 29.79
N THR A 364 4.95 -9.54 29.47
CA THR A 364 5.74 -8.30 29.55
C THR A 364 6.14 -7.78 28.17
N TYR A 365 6.80 -6.62 28.10
CA TYR A 365 7.13 -5.93 26.83
C TYR A 365 8.52 -5.31 26.91
N GLY A 366 9.18 -5.09 25.77
CA GLY A 366 10.45 -4.37 25.71
C GLY A 366 11.14 -4.39 24.35
N GLY A 367 12.08 -3.48 24.14
CA GLY A 367 12.93 -3.40 22.95
C GLY A 367 14.00 -4.49 22.86
N SER A 368 14.36 -4.90 21.65
CA SER A 368 15.48 -5.81 21.36
C SER A 368 16.09 -5.49 19.98
N SER A 369 17.33 -5.90 19.72
CA SER A 369 18.02 -5.61 18.45
C SER A 369 18.57 -6.85 17.77
N GLY A 370 18.40 -6.94 16.45
CA GLY A 370 18.85 -8.03 15.59
C GLY A 370 17.99 -8.17 14.33
N THR A 371 18.55 -8.73 13.25
CA THR A 371 17.82 -9.13 12.02
C THR A 371 16.74 -10.18 12.31
N SER A 372 16.89 -10.90 13.43
CA SER A 372 15.86 -11.72 14.07
C SER A 372 14.53 -11.00 14.33
N PHE A 373 14.51 -9.67 14.35
CA PHE A 373 13.29 -8.86 14.54
C PHE A 373 12.81 -8.14 13.26
N SER A 374 13.66 -7.92 12.26
CA SER A 374 13.19 -7.48 10.93
C SER A 374 12.53 -8.63 10.15
N THR A 375 13.04 -9.84 10.30
CA THR A 375 12.50 -11.08 9.68
C THR A 375 11.01 -11.33 10.01
N PRO A 376 10.54 -11.29 11.26
CA PRO A 376 9.12 -11.40 11.58
C PRO A 376 8.27 -10.22 11.10
N LEU A 377 8.84 -9.02 10.95
CA LEU A 377 8.11 -7.89 10.35
C LEU A 377 7.86 -8.15 8.86
N ALA A 378 8.84 -8.67 8.11
CA ALA A 378 8.68 -9.06 6.70
C ALA A 378 7.64 -10.20 6.54
N ASN A 379 7.70 -11.19 7.42
CA ASN A 379 6.71 -12.25 7.54
C ASN A 379 5.29 -11.68 7.77
N GLY A 380 5.15 -10.78 8.74
CA GLY A 380 3.90 -10.08 9.04
C GLY A 380 3.34 -9.28 7.86
N VAL A 381 4.17 -8.48 7.18
CA VAL A 381 3.77 -7.71 5.98
C VAL A 381 3.28 -8.65 4.88
N THR A 382 3.96 -9.78 4.67
CA THR A 382 3.58 -10.75 3.64
C THR A 382 2.31 -11.53 4.00
N ALA A 383 2.11 -11.84 5.28
CA ALA A 383 0.84 -12.39 5.75
C ALA A 383 -0.31 -11.39 5.57
N MET A 384 -0.05 -10.08 5.74
CA MET A 384 -1.02 -9.02 5.48
C MET A 384 -1.38 -8.88 3.99
N ILE A 385 -0.39 -8.96 3.08
CA ILE A 385 -0.60 -9.03 1.62
C ILE A 385 -1.59 -10.16 1.29
N TRP A 386 -1.35 -11.38 1.78
CA TRP A 386 -2.25 -12.51 1.56
C TRP A 386 -3.59 -12.41 2.28
N SER A 387 -3.64 -11.72 3.42
CA SER A 387 -4.90 -11.50 4.14
C SER A 387 -5.81 -10.50 3.40
N ALA A 388 -5.23 -9.51 2.73
CA ALA A 388 -5.94 -8.59 1.86
C ALA A 388 -6.34 -9.24 0.53
N ASN A 389 -5.50 -10.13 -0.02
CA ASN A 389 -5.76 -10.83 -1.28
C ASN A 389 -5.35 -12.32 -1.20
N PRO A 390 -6.26 -13.21 -0.76
CA PRO A 390 -5.94 -14.63 -0.51
C PRO A 390 -5.75 -15.46 -1.78
N TYR A 391 -5.97 -14.87 -2.97
CA TYR A 391 -5.85 -15.53 -4.27
C TYR A 391 -4.46 -15.47 -4.88
N LEU A 392 -3.55 -14.66 -4.33
CA LEU A 392 -2.17 -14.54 -4.79
C LEU A 392 -1.43 -15.89 -4.67
N THR A 393 -0.72 -16.27 -5.72
CA THR A 393 0.33 -17.29 -5.68
C THR A 393 1.53 -16.82 -4.83
N PRO A 394 2.44 -17.72 -4.41
CA PRO A 394 3.67 -17.32 -3.71
C PRO A 394 4.53 -16.34 -4.50
N ASP A 395 4.65 -16.54 -5.83
CA ASP A 395 5.40 -15.61 -6.69
C ASP A 395 4.75 -14.23 -6.73
N GLU A 396 3.43 -14.14 -6.89
CA GLU A 396 2.74 -12.84 -6.88
C GLU A 396 2.85 -12.15 -5.50
N ALA A 397 2.71 -12.88 -4.39
CA ALA A 397 2.87 -12.31 -3.05
C ALA A 397 4.31 -11.83 -2.78
N GLN A 398 5.32 -12.56 -3.29
CA GLN A 398 6.73 -12.15 -3.24
C GLN A 398 6.96 -10.89 -4.10
N GLN A 399 6.38 -10.81 -5.31
CA GLN A 399 6.50 -9.64 -6.17
C GLN A 399 5.76 -8.42 -5.61
N VAL A 400 4.60 -8.58 -4.95
CA VAL A 400 3.96 -7.47 -4.21
C VAL A 400 4.88 -6.98 -3.11
N LEU A 401 5.43 -7.87 -2.27
CA LEU A 401 6.38 -7.47 -1.21
C LEU A 401 7.58 -6.71 -1.77
N TYR A 402 8.18 -7.19 -2.86
CA TYR A 402 9.39 -6.59 -3.45
C TYR A 402 9.11 -5.29 -4.21
N GLY A 403 7.92 -5.15 -4.81
CA GLY A 403 7.48 -3.93 -5.48
C GLY A 403 7.02 -2.83 -4.52
N SER A 404 6.65 -3.20 -3.28
CA SER A 404 6.02 -2.32 -2.31
C SER A 404 6.94 -1.82 -1.19
N VAL A 405 8.25 -1.98 -1.31
CA VAL A 405 9.23 -1.45 -0.35
C VAL A 405 9.56 0.01 -0.63
N ASP A 406 10.01 0.72 0.40
CA ASP A 406 10.67 2.01 0.22
C ASP A 406 12.12 1.76 -0.24
N ASP A 407 12.42 2.09 -1.50
CA ASP A 407 13.78 2.09 -2.06
C ASP A 407 14.67 3.06 -1.26
N ILE A 408 15.64 2.49 -0.53
CA ILE A 408 16.61 3.21 0.30
C ILE A 408 18.02 2.72 -0.03
N GLY A 409 18.97 3.65 -0.12
CA GLY A 409 20.35 3.33 -0.50
C GLY A 409 20.66 3.76 -1.94
N ALA A 410 21.12 2.82 -2.76
CA ALA A 410 21.32 3.03 -4.19
C ALA A 410 20.02 2.68 -4.95
N PRO A 411 19.58 3.48 -5.94
CA PRO A 411 18.28 3.25 -6.59
C PRO A 411 18.13 1.86 -7.21
N GLY A 412 17.03 1.18 -6.86
CA GLY A 412 16.76 -0.21 -7.20
C GLY A 412 17.35 -1.21 -6.20
N GLU A 413 17.53 -2.46 -6.64
CA GLU A 413 18.06 -3.52 -5.78
C GLU A 413 19.57 -3.30 -5.50
N ASP A 414 19.97 -3.31 -4.22
CA ASP A 414 21.37 -3.17 -3.81
C ASP A 414 21.86 -4.17 -2.73
N ASP A 415 23.16 -4.48 -2.72
CA ASP A 415 23.84 -5.38 -1.79
C ASP A 415 23.69 -5.00 -0.29
N THR A 416 23.02 -3.90 0.08
CA THR A 416 22.87 -3.42 1.47
C THR A 416 21.42 -3.53 1.95
N PHE A 417 20.47 -3.15 1.11
CA PHE A 417 19.05 -3.05 1.46
C PHE A 417 18.15 -4.04 0.70
N GLY A 418 18.70 -4.79 -0.25
CA GLY A 418 17.93 -5.62 -1.18
C GLY A 418 17.09 -4.72 -2.08
N HIS A 419 15.83 -5.10 -2.31
CA HIS A 419 14.85 -4.23 -2.98
C HIS A 419 14.53 -2.94 -2.19
N GLY A 420 14.75 -2.92 -0.87
CA GLY A 420 14.46 -1.77 -0.02
C GLY A 420 13.89 -2.15 1.35
N ARG A 421 13.30 -1.15 2.02
CA ARG A 421 12.73 -1.27 3.36
C ARG A 421 11.24 -1.62 3.33
N LEU A 422 10.79 -2.55 4.17
CA LEU A 422 9.38 -2.88 4.38
C LEU A 422 8.47 -1.63 4.54
N ASN A 423 7.39 -1.58 3.78
CA ASN A 423 6.32 -0.58 3.90
C ASN A 423 4.95 -1.29 3.84
N LEU A 424 4.21 -1.31 4.95
CA LEU A 424 2.92 -2.02 5.07
C LEU A 424 1.81 -1.32 4.29
N HIS A 425 1.83 0.02 4.23
CA HIS A 425 0.82 0.79 3.51
C HIS A 425 0.89 0.51 2.02
N GLN A 426 2.08 0.63 1.42
CA GLN A 426 2.29 0.34 0.02
C GLN A 426 2.01 -1.15 -0.29
N ALA A 427 2.42 -2.07 0.58
CA ALA A 427 2.13 -3.50 0.43
C ALA A 427 0.62 -3.80 0.37
N LEU A 428 -0.18 -3.14 1.21
CA LEU A 428 -1.63 -3.30 1.22
C LEU A 428 -2.32 -2.55 0.07
N LEU A 429 -1.79 -1.40 -0.35
CA LEU A 429 -2.21 -0.75 -1.60
C LEU A 429 -1.99 -1.68 -2.79
N ASP A 430 -0.79 -2.23 -2.98
CA ASP A 430 -0.48 -3.08 -4.14
C ASP A 430 -1.19 -4.44 -4.10
N ALA A 431 -1.45 -4.99 -2.90
CA ALA A 431 -2.26 -6.21 -2.76
C ALA A 431 -3.76 -6.00 -3.10
N THR A 432 -4.29 -4.78 -2.91
CA THR A 432 -5.72 -4.46 -3.10
C THR A 432 -6.03 -3.71 -4.41
N GLN A 433 -5.07 -2.96 -4.96
CA GLN A 433 -5.17 -2.31 -6.25
C GLN A 433 -5.13 -3.34 -7.39
N GLY A 434 -5.91 -3.09 -8.44
CA GLY A 434 -5.96 -3.96 -9.62
C GLY A 434 -6.93 -5.14 -9.54
N SER A 435 -7.75 -5.24 -8.49
CA SER A 435 -8.92 -6.14 -8.48
C SER A 435 -9.83 -5.86 -9.69
N MET A 436 -9.81 -6.77 -10.68
CA MET A 436 -10.77 -6.80 -11.77
C MET A 436 -11.95 -7.68 -11.35
N ASP A 437 -13.08 -7.08 -11.00
CA ASP A 437 -14.32 -7.82 -10.78
C ASP A 437 -14.80 -8.41 -12.11
N LEU A 438 -14.67 -9.73 -12.25
CA LEU A 438 -15.01 -10.50 -13.46
C LEU A 438 -16.44 -11.07 -13.41
N SER A 439 -17.44 -10.20 -13.36
CA SER A 439 -18.85 -10.63 -13.23
C SER A 439 -19.41 -11.25 -14.51
N LEU A 440 -19.66 -12.56 -14.48
CA LEU A 440 -20.53 -13.25 -15.45
C LEU A 440 -22.00 -13.15 -15.03
N GLY A 441 -22.86 -12.72 -15.97
CA GLY A 441 -24.31 -12.88 -15.85
C GLY A 441 -24.77 -14.33 -16.10
N ASN A 442 -26.04 -14.61 -15.78
CA ASN A 442 -26.66 -15.93 -15.92
C ASN A 442 -26.44 -16.56 -17.31
N LEU A 443 -25.71 -17.68 -17.35
CA LEU A 443 -25.48 -18.46 -18.57
C LEU A 443 -26.74 -19.23 -18.96
N THR A 444 -27.29 -18.94 -20.16
CA THR A 444 -28.36 -19.74 -20.77
C THR A 444 -27.82 -20.42 -22.03
N ALA A 445 -28.04 -21.73 -22.15
CA ALA A 445 -27.53 -22.52 -23.27
C ALA A 445 -28.01 -21.95 -24.63
N GLY A 446 -27.06 -21.69 -25.54
CA GLY A 446 -27.35 -21.10 -26.84
C GLY A 446 -27.55 -19.57 -26.85
N THR A 447 -27.19 -18.86 -25.77
CA THR A 447 -27.20 -17.39 -25.72
C THR A 447 -25.81 -16.82 -25.43
N SER A 448 -25.50 -15.64 -25.96
CA SER A 448 -24.32 -14.88 -25.58
C SER A 448 -24.51 -14.24 -24.21
N ALA A 449 -23.51 -14.38 -23.33
CA ALA A 449 -23.42 -13.61 -22.09
C ALA A 449 -22.31 -12.55 -22.21
N THR A 450 -22.46 -11.43 -21.51
CA THR A 450 -21.43 -10.40 -21.40
C THR A 450 -20.72 -10.56 -20.06
N LEU A 451 -19.38 -10.71 -20.09
CA LEU A 451 -18.54 -10.45 -18.92
C LEU A 451 -18.50 -8.94 -18.70
N THR A 452 -18.86 -8.52 -17.50
CA THR A 452 -18.63 -7.14 -17.07
C THR A 452 -17.33 -7.12 -16.28
N VAL A 453 -16.37 -6.34 -16.74
CA VAL A 453 -15.13 -6.05 -16.01
C VAL A 453 -15.34 -4.71 -15.30
N THR A 454 -15.15 -4.67 -13.98
CA THR A 454 -15.11 -3.42 -13.21
C THR A 454 -13.85 -3.36 -12.35
N GLY A 455 -13.17 -2.21 -12.34
CA GLY A 455 -11.86 -2.03 -11.70
C GLY A 455 -11.13 -0.79 -12.25
N SER A 456 -9.98 -0.46 -11.68
CA SER A 456 -9.24 0.79 -11.96
C SER A 456 -8.51 0.83 -13.31
N ALA A 457 -8.37 -0.29 -14.02
CA ALA A 457 -7.91 -0.34 -15.41
C ALA A 457 -9.12 -0.49 -16.36
N GLY A 458 -9.54 0.60 -17.00
CA GLY A 458 -10.73 0.61 -17.84
C GLY A 458 -10.60 -0.21 -19.13
N GLY A 459 -11.39 -1.29 -19.24
CA GLY A 459 -11.52 -2.07 -20.47
C GLY A 459 -12.83 -2.88 -20.49
N THR A 460 -13.43 -3.07 -21.67
CA THR A 460 -14.63 -3.92 -21.85
C THR A 460 -14.27 -5.10 -22.74
N VAL A 461 -14.28 -6.32 -22.18
CA VAL A 461 -14.05 -7.57 -22.91
C VAL A 461 -15.41 -8.16 -23.34
N TRP A 462 -15.50 -8.60 -24.60
CA TRP A 462 -16.70 -9.26 -25.14
C TRP A 462 -16.38 -10.70 -25.53
N PHE A 463 -17.28 -11.62 -25.23
CA PHE A 463 -17.22 -13.00 -25.72
C PHE A 463 -18.59 -13.51 -26.17
N VAL A 464 -18.60 -14.65 -26.86
CA VAL A 464 -19.81 -15.32 -27.36
C VAL A 464 -19.78 -16.78 -26.94
N TYR A 465 -20.86 -17.24 -26.32
CA TYR A 465 -21.07 -18.65 -25.98
C TYR A 465 -21.89 -19.32 -27.09
N SER A 466 -21.50 -20.53 -27.49
CA SER A 466 -22.22 -21.31 -28.50
C SER A 466 -22.41 -22.77 -28.04
N LEU A 467 -23.37 -23.47 -28.65
CA LEU A 467 -23.66 -24.88 -28.34
C LEU A 467 -22.51 -25.84 -28.70
N ASP A 468 -21.57 -25.40 -29.55
CA ASP A 468 -20.41 -26.17 -30.00
C ASP A 468 -19.13 -25.84 -29.21
N GLY A 469 -19.21 -24.93 -28.23
CA GLY A 469 -18.11 -24.54 -27.35
C GLY A 469 -17.99 -23.02 -27.11
N LEU A 470 -17.11 -22.67 -26.17
CA LEU A 470 -16.65 -21.29 -25.92
C LEU A 470 -15.54 -20.92 -26.91
N ALA A 471 -15.70 -19.78 -27.58
CA ALA A 471 -14.66 -19.20 -28.43
C ALA A 471 -14.51 -17.70 -28.15
N ALA A 472 -13.32 -17.28 -27.72
CA ALA A 472 -12.95 -15.88 -27.58
C ALA A 472 -12.37 -15.34 -28.90
N TYR A 473 -12.65 -14.07 -29.21
CA TYR A 473 -12.03 -13.35 -30.33
C TYR A 473 -11.17 -12.21 -29.75
N PRO A 474 -9.88 -12.09 -30.12
CA PRO A 474 -9.03 -11.02 -29.62
C PRO A 474 -9.47 -9.66 -30.17
N VAL A 475 -9.45 -8.64 -29.32
CA VAL A 475 -9.71 -7.24 -29.70
C VAL A 475 -8.36 -6.55 -29.92
N ALA A 476 -8.15 -5.96 -31.10
CA ALA A 476 -6.85 -5.43 -31.55
C ALA A 476 -6.29 -4.23 -30.77
N SER A 477 -6.92 -3.83 -29.66
CA SER A 477 -6.50 -2.74 -28.78
C SER A 477 -5.95 -3.21 -27.42
N LEU A 478 -5.82 -4.52 -27.21
CA LEU A 478 -5.18 -5.12 -26.03
C LEU A 478 -4.09 -6.09 -26.48
N SER A 479 -2.97 -6.12 -25.75
CA SER A 479 -1.80 -6.96 -26.01
C SER A 479 -1.79 -8.27 -25.22
N THR A 480 -2.96 -8.71 -24.75
CA THR A 480 -3.17 -9.94 -23.96
C THR A 480 -4.26 -10.77 -24.61
N SER A 481 -4.09 -12.09 -24.68
CA SER A 481 -5.16 -12.99 -25.10
C SER A 481 -5.83 -13.61 -23.87
N LEU A 482 -7.17 -13.72 -23.93
CA LEU A 482 -7.98 -14.35 -22.91
C LEU A 482 -8.57 -15.63 -23.48
N GLY A 483 -8.34 -16.74 -22.79
CA GLY A 483 -8.79 -18.06 -23.21
C GLY A 483 -9.42 -18.87 -22.06
N VAL A 484 -10.11 -19.95 -22.42
CA VAL A 484 -10.71 -20.88 -21.46
C VAL A 484 -10.12 -22.27 -21.67
N ALA A 485 -9.56 -22.86 -20.62
CA ALA A 485 -9.01 -24.21 -20.63
C ALA A 485 -10.01 -25.21 -20.02
N ASN A 486 -10.15 -26.40 -20.62
CA ASN A 486 -11.12 -27.45 -20.28
C ASN A 486 -12.60 -26.98 -20.27
N PRO A 487 -13.28 -26.96 -21.44
CA PRO A 487 -14.73 -26.70 -21.47
C PRO A 487 -15.51 -27.88 -20.87
N VAL A 488 -16.18 -27.64 -19.73
CA VAL A 488 -17.13 -28.58 -19.11
C VAL A 488 -18.47 -28.55 -19.88
N LEU A 489 -19.03 -29.72 -20.17
CA LEU A 489 -20.36 -29.83 -20.79
C LEU A 489 -21.47 -29.56 -19.75
N LEU A 490 -21.95 -28.33 -19.70
CA LEU A 490 -23.02 -27.95 -18.77
C LEU A 490 -24.36 -28.54 -19.21
N GLY A 491 -24.97 -29.32 -18.31
CA GLY A 491 -26.36 -29.72 -18.42
C GLY A 491 -27.29 -28.51 -18.47
N SER A 492 -28.50 -28.68 -19.02
CA SER A 492 -29.45 -27.59 -19.18
C SER A 492 -29.79 -26.91 -17.85
N SER A 493 -29.57 -25.59 -17.80
CA SER A 493 -29.84 -24.64 -16.70
C SER A 493 -29.06 -24.85 -15.40
N ASN A 494 -27.82 -24.33 -15.37
CA ASN A 494 -27.07 -23.96 -14.16
C ASN A 494 -26.65 -22.48 -14.27
N SER A 495 -26.52 -21.78 -13.14
CA SER A 495 -26.09 -20.37 -13.07
C SER A 495 -25.04 -20.18 -11.99
N GLY A 496 -23.91 -19.56 -12.33
CA GLY A 496 -22.84 -19.21 -11.39
C GLY A 496 -22.32 -17.80 -11.64
N SER A 497 -21.76 -17.18 -10.60
CA SER A 497 -21.06 -15.90 -10.65
C SER A 497 -19.63 -16.12 -10.19
N PHE A 498 -18.68 -15.47 -10.83
CA PHE A 498 -17.26 -15.46 -10.45
C PHE A 498 -16.84 -14.04 -10.10
N VAL A 499 -15.86 -13.93 -9.20
CA VAL A 499 -15.08 -12.73 -8.90
C VAL A 499 -13.66 -13.23 -8.68
N GLY A 500 -12.67 -12.65 -9.35
CA GLY A 500 -11.29 -13.12 -9.29
C GLY A 500 -10.32 -11.99 -9.62
N ASN A 501 -9.40 -11.74 -8.70
CA ASN A 501 -8.40 -10.68 -8.84
C ASN A 501 -7.35 -11.04 -9.90
N VAL A 502 -6.74 -10.01 -10.51
CA VAL A 502 -5.58 -10.13 -11.40
C VAL A 502 -4.58 -9.04 -11.00
N PRO A 503 -3.41 -9.38 -10.41
CA PRO A 503 -2.49 -8.36 -9.90
C PRO A 503 -1.87 -7.47 -10.98
N MET A 504 -1.29 -6.34 -10.53
CA MET A 504 -0.43 -5.53 -11.39
C MET A 504 0.85 -6.30 -11.79
N GLY A 505 1.40 -5.98 -12.96
CA GLY A 505 2.59 -6.64 -13.54
C GLY A 505 2.32 -7.57 -14.72
N THR A 506 1.06 -7.95 -14.97
CA THR A 506 0.62 -8.92 -15.99
C THR A 506 0.68 -8.45 -17.46
N THR A 507 1.49 -7.43 -17.77
CA THR A 507 1.57 -6.83 -19.11
C THR A 507 2.24 -7.80 -20.11
N GLY A 508 1.44 -8.45 -20.95
CA GLY A 508 1.90 -9.44 -21.91
C GLY A 508 1.84 -10.89 -21.40
N VAL A 509 1.18 -11.14 -20.27
CA VAL A 509 0.84 -12.48 -19.78
C VAL A 509 -0.56 -12.85 -20.27
N ASP A 510 -0.75 -14.06 -20.78
CA ASP A 510 -2.06 -14.57 -21.19
C ASP A 510 -2.84 -15.02 -19.94
N VAL A 511 -4.02 -14.42 -19.72
CA VAL A 511 -4.86 -14.75 -18.56
C VAL A 511 -5.94 -15.75 -18.98
N TRP A 512 -5.97 -16.90 -18.32
CA TRP A 512 -6.89 -17.99 -18.58
C TRP A 512 -7.94 -18.09 -17.47
N LEU A 513 -9.17 -18.42 -17.85
CA LEU A 513 -10.20 -18.85 -16.91
C LEU A 513 -10.38 -20.36 -17.05
N GLN A 514 -10.07 -21.13 -16.00
CA GLN A 514 -10.36 -22.57 -15.97
C GLN A 514 -11.68 -22.82 -15.26
N ALA A 515 -12.56 -23.59 -15.90
CA ALA A 515 -13.73 -24.17 -15.27
C ALA A 515 -13.36 -25.51 -14.61
N ILE A 516 -13.58 -25.64 -13.32
CA ILE A 516 -13.40 -26.89 -12.56
C ILE A 516 -14.80 -27.46 -12.28
N GLU A 517 -14.97 -28.74 -12.64
CA GLU A 517 -16.17 -29.51 -12.32
C GLU A 517 -16.13 -29.85 -10.81
N SER A 518 -16.95 -29.16 -10.02
CA SER A 518 -17.15 -29.54 -8.63
C SER A 518 -17.90 -30.89 -8.57
N GLY A 519 -17.71 -31.66 -7.48
CA GLY A 519 -18.24 -33.02 -7.35
C GLY A 519 -19.77 -33.15 -7.28
N ASN A 520 -20.53 -32.10 -7.57
CA ASN A 520 -21.99 -32.08 -7.74
C ASN A 520 -22.35 -31.43 -9.07
N THR A 521 -23.30 -32.02 -9.81
CA THR A 521 -23.60 -31.71 -11.21
C THR A 521 -24.31 -30.36 -11.49
N SER A 522 -24.16 -29.37 -10.60
CA SER A 522 -24.75 -28.04 -10.73
C SER A 522 -23.74 -26.89 -10.72
N ASP A 523 -22.59 -27.05 -10.05
CA ASP A 523 -21.75 -25.91 -9.68
C ASP A 523 -20.40 -25.94 -10.40
N VAL A 524 -20.10 -24.87 -11.14
CA VAL A 524 -18.83 -24.65 -11.84
C VAL A 524 -18.01 -23.65 -11.03
N GLU A 525 -16.83 -24.06 -10.59
CA GLU A 525 -15.85 -23.15 -9.99
C GLU A 525 -14.99 -22.59 -11.12
N PHE A 526 -14.86 -21.26 -11.21
CA PHE A 526 -13.91 -20.62 -12.11
C PHE A 526 -12.65 -20.24 -11.33
N ARG A 527 -11.48 -20.35 -11.96
CA ARG A 527 -10.21 -19.84 -11.43
C ARG A 527 -9.44 -19.08 -12.49
N THR A 528 -8.82 -17.98 -12.09
CA THR A 528 -7.75 -17.34 -12.85
C THR A 528 -6.55 -18.28 -12.87
N ILE A 529 -5.98 -18.50 -14.05
CA ILE A 529 -4.68 -19.14 -14.27
C ILE A 529 -3.89 -18.20 -15.18
N MET A 530 -2.61 -17.99 -14.90
CA MET A 530 -1.69 -17.26 -15.76
C MET A 530 -0.64 -18.21 -16.33
#